data_AF-K0HYE3-F1
#
_entry.id   AF-K0HYE3-F1
#
_cell.length_a   1.000
_cell.length_b   1.000
_cell.length_c   1.000
_cell.angle_alpha   90.00
_cell.angle_beta   90.00
_cell.angle_gamma   90.00
#
_symmetry.space_group_name_H-M   'P 1'
#
loop_
_entity.id
_entity.type
_entity.pdbx_description
1 polymer ?
#
loop_
_entity_poly.entity_id
_entity_poly.type
_entity_poly.pdbx_seq_one_letter_code
_entity_poly.pdbx_strand_id
1 'polypeptide(L)'
;MIRHYEQTGLLPEAERSESGYRKYGEREVSVLRFIRQSRRLGFSMPQIAELIGQWGDTHRTSRQVKAIAERHLADLEEKLREIIEMKSALEQLVSVCAGDDHSNCAILDNLAADSPSKPNHNASFVKPTRRGAKVSRAHSGVTDTPTNSHLDLMTWMRGVHAHRSGH
;
A
#
# COMPACT_ATOMS: atom_id res chain seq x y z
N MET A 1 11.82 -12.82 -4.06
CA MET A 1 10.35 -12.86 -4.19
C MET A 1 9.80 -14.29 -4.25
N ILE A 2 10.26 -15.17 -5.16
CA ILE A 2 9.72 -16.55 -5.23
C ILE A 2 9.91 -17.34 -3.93
N ARG A 3 11.08 -17.22 -3.27
CA ARG A 3 11.35 -17.83 -1.95
C ARG A 3 10.34 -17.45 -0.87
N HIS A 4 9.78 -16.25 -0.93
CA HIS A 4 8.77 -15.81 0.03
C HIS A 4 7.47 -16.59 -0.17
N TYR A 5 7.09 -16.89 -1.42
CA TYR A 5 5.90 -17.69 -1.71
C TYR A 5 6.08 -19.17 -1.33
N GLU A 6 7.30 -19.71 -1.41
CA GLU A 6 7.63 -21.02 -0.83
C GLU A 6 7.43 -20.99 0.71
N GLN A 7 7.99 -19.97 1.38
CA GLN A 7 7.89 -19.81 2.83
C GLN A 7 6.47 -19.60 3.34
N THR A 8 5.64 -18.89 2.57
CA THR A 8 4.23 -18.66 2.93
C THR A 8 3.30 -19.79 2.48
N GLY A 9 3.83 -20.88 1.92
CA GLY A 9 3.06 -22.06 1.52
C GLY A 9 2.20 -21.87 0.27
N LEU A 10 2.41 -20.80 -0.49
CA LEU A 10 1.69 -20.53 -1.74
C LEU A 10 2.23 -21.31 -2.93
N LEU A 11 3.47 -21.75 -2.84
CA LEU A 11 4.13 -22.66 -3.77
C LEU A 11 4.73 -23.81 -2.98
N PRO A 12 4.66 -25.05 -3.48
CA PRO A 12 5.41 -26.15 -2.89
C PRO A 12 6.91 -25.84 -2.93
N GLU A 13 7.68 -26.44 -2.01
CA GLU A 13 9.13 -26.32 -2.04
C GLU A 13 9.66 -26.90 -3.36
N ALA A 14 10.44 -26.11 -4.09
CA ALA A 14 10.95 -26.53 -5.38
C ALA A 14 11.92 -27.72 -5.23
N GLU A 15 11.77 -28.72 -6.10
CA GLU A 15 12.75 -29.78 -6.27
C GLU A 15 14.12 -29.19 -6.59
N ARG A 16 15.19 -29.86 -6.16
CA ARG A 16 16.56 -29.41 -6.43
C ARG A 16 17.19 -30.27 -7.52
N SER A 17 17.93 -29.64 -8.42
CA SER A 17 18.85 -30.34 -9.33
C SER A 17 19.97 -31.01 -8.53
N GLU A 18 20.69 -31.94 -9.17
CA GLU A 18 21.93 -32.52 -8.62
C GLU A 18 22.98 -31.44 -8.30
N SER A 19 22.95 -30.33 -9.03
CA SER A 19 23.77 -29.13 -8.81
C SER A 19 23.21 -28.15 -7.77
N GLY A 20 22.08 -28.46 -7.13
CA GLY A 20 21.50 -27.67 -6.03
C GLY A 20 20.58 -26.50 -6.44
N TYR A 21 20.28 -26.33 -7.73
CA TYR A 21 19.37 -25.28 -8.21
C TYR A 21 17.91 -25.70 -8.09
N ARG A 22 17.01 -24.73 -7.82
CA ARG A 22 15.56 -24.97 -7.79
C ARG A 22 15.03 -25.24 -9.20
N LYS A 23 14.29 -26.34 -9.36
CA LYS A 23 13.56 -26.71 -10.57
C LYS A 23 12.08 -26.38 -10.35
N TYR A 24 11.50 -25.68 -11.32
CA TYR A 24 10.07 -25.40 -11.38
C TYR A 24 9.51 -26.05 -12.64
N GLY A 25 8.46 -26.84 -12.49
CA GLY A 25 7.71 -27.40 -13.60
C GLY A 25 6.65 -26.42 -14.11
N GLU A 26 5.86 -26.90 -15.08
CA GLU A 26 4.80 -26.10 -15.69
C GLU A 26 3.71 -25.68 -14.70
N ARG A 27 3.45 -26.53 -13.70
CA ARG A 27 2.47 -26.24 -12.64
C ARG A 27 2.91 -25.04 -11.80
N GLU A 28 4.17 -25.01 -11.35
CA GLU A 28 4.70 -23.90 -10.54
C GLU A 28 4.75 -22.61 -11.35
N VAL A 29 5.11 -22.69 -12.63
CA VAL A 29 5.07 -21.54 -13.55
C VAL A 29 3.65 -21.00 -13.69
N SER A 30 2.65 -21.87 -13.81
CA SER A 30 1.24 -21.48 -13.88
C SER A 30 0.80 -20.79 -12.58
N VAL A 31 1.18 -21.32 -11.42
CA VAL A 31 0.89 -20.70 -10.11
C VAL A 31 1.54 -19.33 -9.98
N LEU A 32 2.80 -19.18 -10.41
CA LEU A 32 3.50 -17.90 -10.41
C LEU A 32 2.82 -16.86 -11.30
N ARG A 33 2.33 -17.27 -12.48
CA ARG A 33 1.56 -16.38 -13.37
C ARG A 33 0.23 -15.97 -12.75
N PHE A 34 -0.46 -16.89 -12.07
CA PHE A 34 -1.68 -16.60 -11.33
C PHE A 34 -1.43 -15.56 -10.22
N ILE A 35 -0.42 -15.78 -9.36
CA ILE A 35 -0.06 -14.83 -8.30
C ILE A 35 0.22 -13.45 -8.90
N ARG A 36 0.98 -13.38 -9.99
CA ARG A 36 1.28 -12.11 -10.66
C ARG A 36 0.00 -11.39 -11.11
N GLN A 37 -0.91 -12.10 -11.76
CA GLN A 37 -2.16 -11.51 -12.25
C GLN A 37 -3.09 -11.09 -11.11
N SER A 38 -3.20 -11.88 -10.05
CA SER A 38 -4.01 -11.53 -8.88
C SER A 38 -3.46 -10.30 -8.16
N ARG A 39 -2.13 -10.19 -8.02
CA ARG A 39 -1.49 -8.97 -7.48
C ARG A 39 -1.76 -7.75 -8.35
N ARG A 40 -1.83 -7.91 -9.68
CA ARG A 40 -2.16 -6.81 -10.62
C ARG A 40 -3.59 -6.29 -10.40
N LEU A 41 -4.51 -7.14 -9.97
CA LEU A 41 -5.88 -6.77 -9.62
C LEU A 41 -6.03 -6.26 -8.17
N GLY A 42 -4.91 -6.13 -7.45
CA GLY A 42 -4.90 -5.60 -6.10
C GLY A 42 -5.34 -6.57 -5.01
N PHE A 43 -5.49 -7.87 -5.32
CA PHE A 43 -5.76 -8.87 -4.28
C PHE A 43 -4.62 -8.90 -3.26
N SER A 44 -4.99 -8.94 -1.98
CA SER A 44 -4.06 -9.11 -0.88
C SER A 44 -3.48 -10.53 -0.86
N MET A 45 -2.34 -10.71 -0.18
CA MET A 45 -1.70 -12.03 -0.07
C MET A 45 -2.63 -13.10 0.54
N PRO A 46 -3.43 -12.82 1.59
CA PRO A 46 -4.41 -13.78 2.10
C PRO A 46 -5.48 -14.17 1.08
N GLN A 47 -6.04 -13.21 0.33
CA GLN A 47 -7.02 -13.52 -0.73
C GLN A 47 -6.40 -14.35 -1.86
N ILE A 48 -5.15 -14.08 -2.23
CA ILE A 48 -4.43 -14.88 -3.23
C ILE A 48 -4.24 -16.32 -2.74
N ALA A 49 -3.92 -16.52 -1.45
CA ALA A 49 -3.83 -17.85 -0.85
C ALA A 49 -5.16 -18.59 -0.90
N GLU A 50 -6.26 -17.92 -0.55
CA GLU A 50 -7.62 -18.48 -0.62
C GLU A 50 -7.95 -18.92 -2.05
N LEU A 51 -7.65 -18.07 -3.04
CA LEU A 51 -7.86 -18.38 -4.46
C LEU A 51 -6.99 -19.55 -4.96
N ILE A 52 -5.74 -19.66 -4.51
CA ILE A 52 -4.86 -20.79 -4.86
C ILE A 52 -5.39 -22.09 -4.23
N GLY A 53 -5.87 -22.04 -2.99
CA GLY A 53 -6.51 -23.18 -2.34
C GLY A 53 -7.72 -23.69 -3.14
N GLN A 54 -8.54 -22.76 -3.64
CA GLN A 54 -9.66 -23.11 -4.52
C GLN A 54 -9.22 -23.66 -5.87
N TRP A 55 -8.07 -23.26 -6.41
CA TRP A 55 -7.58 -23.77 -7.69
C TRP A 55 -7.05 -25.21 -7.58
N GLY A 56 -6.48 -25.59 -6.45
CA GLY A 56 -5.99 -26.95 -6.20
C GLY A 56 -7.09 -28.01 -6.02
N ASP A 57 -8.33 -27.59 -5.75
CA ASP A 57 -9.46 -28.48 -5.44
C ASP A 57 -10.30 -28.82 -6.68
N THR A 58 -10.39 -30.11 -7.01
CA THR A 58 -11.20 -30.64 -8.12
C THR A 58 -12.70 -30.69 -7.82
N HIS A 59 -13.12 -30.56 -6.55
CA HIS A 59 -14.51 -30.45 -6.14
C HIS A 59 -14.99 -29.00 -5.95
N ARG A 60 -14.14 -28.02 -6.28
CA ARG A 60 -14.46 -26.60 -6.09
C ARG A 60 -15.76 -26.21 -6.79
N THR A 61 -16.49 -25.30 -6.16
CA THR A 61 -17.60 -24.62 -6.81
C THR A 61 -17.15 -23.25 -7.29
N SER A 62 -17.54 -22.86 -8.50
CA SER A 62 -17.33 -21.50 -9.01
C SER A 62 -17.91 -20.42 -8.08
N ARG A 63 -18.89 -20.79 -7.24
CA ARG A 63 -19.49 -19.96 -6.20
C ARG A 63 -18.48 -19.43 -5.19
N GLN A 64 -17.57 -20.27 -4.69
CA GLN A 64 -16.58 -19.83 -3.68
C GLN A 64 -15.59 -18.82 -4.27
N VAL A 65 -15.08 -19.10 -5.48
CA VAL A 65 -14.18 -18.17 -6.20
C VAL A 65 -14.89 -16.85 -6.48
N LYS A 66 -16.16 -16.90 -6.91
CA LYS A 66 -16.98 -15.71 -7.16
C LYS A 66 -17.14 -14.86 -5.90
N ALA A 67 -17.44 -15.48 -4.75
CA ALA A 67 -17.60 -14.77 -3.49
C ALA A 67 -16.32 -14.01 -3.08
N ILE A 68 -15.13 -14.59 -3.29
CA ILE A 68 -13.86 -13.92 -3.00
C ILE A 68 -13.69 -12.68 -3.89
N ALA A 69 -14.01 -12.80 -5.18
CA ALA A 69 -13.91 -11.71 -6.13
C ALA A 69 -14.92 -10.59 -5.84
N GLU A 70 -16.16 -10.94 -5.46
CA GLU A 70 -17.21 -9.97 -5.10
C GLU A 70 -16.85 -9.16 -3.85
N ARG A 71 -16.30 -9.81 -2.81
CA ARG A 71 -15.80 -9.08 -1.62
C ARG A 71 -14.70 -8.08 -2.00
N HIS A 72 -13.73 -8.52 -2.81
CA HIS A 72 -12.63 -7.64 -3.24
C HIS A 72 -13.13 -6.49 -4.12
N LEU A 73 -14.14 -6.74 -4.96
CA LEU A 73 -14.79 -5.69 -5.74
C LEU A 73 -15.43 -4.64 -4.83
N ALA A 74 -16.18 -5.07 -3.81
CA ALA A 74 -16.78 -4.15 -2.85
C ALA A 74 -15.73 -3.32 -2.10
N ASP A 75 -14.61 -3.93 -1.70
CA ASP A 75 -13.49 -3.22 -1.06
C ASP A 75 -12.87 -2.16 -1.98
N LEU A 76 -12.79 -2.43 -3.30
CA LEU A 76 -12.29 -1.48 -4.28
C LEU A 76 -13.28 -0.34 -4.53
N GLU A 77 -14.58 -0.62 -4.56
CA GLU A 77 -15.63 0.38 -4.70
C GLU A 77 -15.66 1.35 -3.50
N GLU A 78 -15.46 0.86 -2.29
CA GLU A 78 -15.35 1.72 -1.10
C GLU A 78 -14.13 2.65 -1.19
N LYS A 79 -12.96 2.10 -1.52
CA LYS A 79 -11.75 2.92 -1.72
C LYS A 79 -11.91 3.95 -2.82
N LEU A 80 -12.62 3.60 -3.89
CA LEU A 80 -12.93 4.55 -4.96
C LEU A 80 -13.77 5.71 -4.44
N ARG A 81 -14.78 5.44 -3.61
CA ARG A 81 -15.59 6.50 -2.97
C ARG A 81 -14.70 7.43 -2.14
N GLU A 82 -13.89 6.88 -1.24
CA GLU A 82 -12.97 7.67 -0.40
C GLU A 82 -12.02 8.54 -1.23
N ILE A 83 -11.44 7.97 -2.30
CA ILE A 83 -10.52 8.69 -3.19
C ILE A 83 -11.26 9.82 -3.94
N ILE A 84 -12.48 9.59 -4.39
CA ILE A 84 -13.30 10.61 -5.06
C ILE A 84 -13.62 11.76 -4.10
N GLU A 85 -13.97 11.47 -2.86
CA GLU A 85 -14.25 12.47 -1.84
C GLU A 85 -13.01 13.32 -1.53
N MET A 86 -11.87 12.67 -1.27
CA MET A 86 -10.60 13.37 -1.04
C MET A 86 -10.19 14.23 -2.24
N LYS A 87 -10.34 13.70 -3.46
CA LYS A 87 -10.05 14.44 -4.69
C LYS A 87 -10.96 15.66 -4.80
N SER A 88 -12.26 15.51 -4.55
CA SER A 88 -13.22 16.61 -4.63
C SER A 88 -12.89 17.71 -3.63
N ALA A 89 -12.56 17.35 -2.38
CA ALA A 89 -12.13 18.31 -1.37
C ALA A 89 -10.87 19.07 -1.81
N LEU A 90 -9.88 18.36 -2.36
CA LEU A 90 -8.65 18.98 -2.85
C LEU A 90 -8.90 19.90 -4.06
N GLU A 91 -9.78 19.52 -4.98
CA GLU A 91 -10.19 20.35 -6.12
C GLU A 91 -10.83 21.66 -5.66
N GLN A 92 -11.66 21.63 -4.62
CA GLN A 92 -12.23 22.86 -4.03
C GLN A 92 -11.13 23.76 -3.48
N LEU A 93 -10.20 23.21 -2.69
CA LEU A 93 -9.08 23.97 -2.12
C LEU A 93 -8.20 24.62 -3.20
N VAL A 94 -7.90 23.88 -4.27
CA VAL A 94 -7.12 24.40 -5.40
C VAL A 94 -7.88 25.50 -6.13
N SER A 95 -9.20 25.36 -6.30
CA SER A 95 -10.02 26.33 -7.05
C SER A 95 -10.12 27.71 -6.40
N VAL A 96 -10.03 27.79 -5.07
CA VAL A 96 -10.13 29.05 -4.31
C VAL A 96 -8.77 29.72 -4.08
N CYS A 97 -7.67 29.06 -4.44
CA CYS A 97 -6.33 29.60 -4.27
C CYS A 97 -5.92 30.40 -5.52
N ALA A 98 -5.46 31.63 -5.33
CA ALA A 98 -4.99 32.47 -6.45
C ALA A 98 -3.72 31.90 -7.12
N GLY A 99 -2.86 31.21 -6.35
CA GLY A 99 -1.63 30.59 -6.88
C GLY A 99 -0.60 31.59 -7.40
N ASP A 100 -0.53 32.79 -6.82
CA ASP A 100 0.37 33.87 -7.19
C ASP A 100 1.54 34.02 -6.19
N ASP A 101 2.39 35.04 -6.39
CA ASP A 101 3.59 35.28 -5.56
C ASP A 101 3.28 35.92 -4.20
N HIS A 102 2.01 36.06 -3.82
CA HIS A 102 1.61 36.61 -2.53
C HIS A 102 1.59 35.54 -1.43
N SER A 103 1.80 35.96 -0.18
CA SER A 103 1.83 35.04 0.96
C SER A 103 0.43 34.53 1.35
N ASN A 104 -0.65 35.22 0.98
CA ASN A 104 -2.01 34.84 1.34
C ASN A 104 -2.46 33.58 0.59
N CYS A 105 -2.57 32.46 1.31
CA CYS A 105 -2.91 31.16 0.73
C CYS A 105 -4.21 30.60 1.29
N ALA A 106 -5.28 30.66 0.48
CA ALA A 106 -6.60 30.14 0.85
C ALA A 106 -6.58 28.64 1.19
N ILE A 107 -5.68 27.86 0.61
CA ILE A 107 -5.52 26.42 0.95
C ILE A 107 -5.09 26.27 2.41
N LEU A 108 -4.06 26.98 2.84
CA LEU A 108 -3.56 26.92 4.20
C LEU A 108 -4.60 27.45 5.19
N ASP A 109 -5.33 28.50 4.83
CA ASP A 109 -6.42 29.03 5.66
C ASP A 109 -7.53 28.00 5.90
N ASN A 110 -7.98 27.31 4.84
CA ASN A 110 -9.03 26.30 4.94
C ASN A 110 -8.57 25.03 5.67
N LEU A 111 -7.33 24.57 5.46
CA LEU A 111 -6.79 23.42 6.18
C LEU A 111 -6.58 23.70 7.67
N ALA A 112 -6.32 24.96 8.03
CA ALA A 112 -6.17 25.38 9.41
C ALA A 112 -7.50 25.72 10.11
N ALA A 113 -8.65 25.54 9.45
CA ALA A 113 -9.96 25.90 10.02
C ALA A 113 -10.26 25.20 11.36
N ASP A 114 -9.79 23.96 11.53
CA ASP A 114 -9.93 23.19 12.79
C ASP A 114 -8.73 23.37 13.74
N SER A 115 -7.75 24.21 13.37
CA SER A 115 -6.60 24.51 14.22
C SER A 115 -6.95 25.67 15.18
N PRO A 116 -6.49 25.61 16.44
CA PRO A 116 -6.78 26.65 17.44
C PRO A 116 -6.15 28.02 17.14
N SER A 117 -5.30 28.12 16.12
CA SER A 117 -4.65 29.35 15.68
C SER A 117 -4.71 29.51 14.17
N LYS A 118 -5.09 30.72 13.69
CA LYS A 118 -5.04 31.05 12.27
C LYS A 118 -3.60 30.98 11.74
N PRO A 119 -3.39 30.47 10.52
CA PRO A 119 -2.06 30.42 9.93
C PRO A 119 -1.57 31.85 9.68
N ASN A 120 -0.38 32.16 10.18
CA ASN A 120 0.28 33.41 9.86
C ASN A 120 1.13 33.19 8.60
N HIS A 121 0.62 33.66 7.47
CA HIS A 121 1.28 33.57 6.15
C HIS A 121 2.63 34.31 6.06
N ASN A 122 2.90 35.20 7.02
CA ASN A 122 4.16 35.94 7.10
C ASN A 122 5.11 35.40 8.20
N ALA A 123 4.73 34.31 8.89
CA ALA A 123 5.59 33.72 9.90
C ALA A 123 6.78 32.99 9.25
N SER A 124 7.98 33.24 9.77
CA SER A 124 9.16 32.44 9.42
C SER A 124 9.03 31.04 10.02
N PHE A 125 8.51 30.09 9.25
CA PHE A 125 8.45 28.69 9.65
C PHE A 125 9.85 28.08 9.69
N VAL A 126 10.12 27.28 10.71
CA VAL A 126 11.31 26.43 10.78
C VAL A 126 11.26 25.47 9.60
N LYS A 127 12.13 25.67 8.59
CA LYS A 127 12.30 24.69 7.52
C LYS A 127 12.64 23.34 8.17
N PRO A 128 11.87 22.27 7.94
CA PRO A 128 12.24 20.96 8.44
C PRO A 128 13.62 20.64 7.86
N THR A 129 14.63 20.51 8.73
CA THR A 129 15.97 20.14 8.32
C THR A 129 15.84 18.78 7.63
N ARG A 130 15.99 18.75 6.29
CA ARG A 130 16.22 17.50 5.58
C ARG A 130 17.41 16.85 6.29
N ARG A 131 17.22 15.73 6.99
CA ARG A 131 18.33 14.88 7.42
C ARG A 131 19.01 14.42 6.13
N GLY A 132 20.02 15.19 5.73
CA GLY A 132 20.84 14.92 4.59
C GLY A 132 21.61 13.63 4.82
N ALA A 133 21.61 12.80 3.79
CA ALA A 133 22.55 11.72 3.60
C ALA A 133 23.99 12.22 3.81
N LYS A 134 24.56 11.98 4.99
CA LYS A 134 26.00 11.78 5.23
C LYS A 134 26.17 10.89 6.46
N VAL A 135 26.33 9.59 6.23
CA VAL A 135 27.03 8.70 7.16
C VAL A 135 28.25 8.18 6.43
N SER A 136 29.40 8.80 6.72
CA SER A 136 30.72 8.28 6.38
C SER A 136 31.35 7.69 7.65
N ARG A 137 31.14 6.38 7.82
CA ARG A 137 32.06 5.33 8.29
C ARG A 137 32.74 5.42 9.67
N ALA A 138 32.33 4.53 10.60
CA ALA A 138 33.19 3.55 11.29
C ALA A 138 32.38 2.48 12.08
N HIS A 139 32.53 1.21 11.67
CA HIS A 139 32.29 -0.09 12.33
C HIS A 139 31.48 -0.22 13.64
N SER A 140 30.34 -0.92 13.57
CA SER A 140 30.10 -2.26 14.19
C SER A 140 28.66 -2.72 13.90
N GLY A 141 28.47 -4.02 13.68
CA GLY A 141 27.34 -4.56 12.94
C GLY A 141 26.00 -4.59 13.70
N VAL A 142 24.93 -4.24 12.98
CA VAL A 142 23.57 -4.78 13.10
C VAL A 142 22.97 -4.71 11.69
N THR A 143 22.35 -5.80 11.24
CA THR A 143 21.72 -5.91 9.92
C THR A 143 20.32 -5.30 9.93
N ASP A 144 20.11 -4.22 9.18
CA ASP A 144 18.78 -3.83 8.71
C ASP A 144 18.86 -3.47 7.23
N THR A 145 18.16 -4.25 6.41
CA THR A 145 18.10 -4.06 4.95
C THR A 145 16.91 -3.15 4.63
N PRO A 146 17.08 -1.97 4.01
CA PRO A 146 15.97 -1.20 3.48
C PRO A 146 15.71 -1.65 2.04
N THR A 147 14.54 -2.25 1.77
CA THR A 147 14.17 -2.59 0.39
C THR A 147 12.74 -2.17 0.06
N ASN A 148 12.65 -1.26 -0.91
CA ASN A 148 11.52 -0.91 -1.77
C ASN A 148 10.26 -0.30 -1.12
N SER A 149 10.25 1.03 -1.11
CA SER A 149 9.08 1.90 -1.04
C SER A 149 8.15 1.74 -2.24
N HIS A 150 7.30 0.70 -2.19
CA HIS A 150 6.00 0.66 -2.89
C HIS A 150 4.90 0.07 -1.98
N LEU A 151 5.22 -0.22 -0.72
CA LEU A 151 4.25 -0.54 0.32
C LEU A 151 4.44 0.47 1.43
N ASP A 152 3.56 1.49 1.49
CA ASP A 152 2.82 1.69 2.72
C ASP A 152 1.60 2.62 2.62
N LEU A 153 0.78 2.43 1.58
CA LEU A 153 -0.58 2.99 1.58
C LEU A 153 -1.47 2.29 2.64
N MET A 154 -1.12 1.06 3.05
CA MET A 154 -1.90 0.26 4.02
C MET A 154 -1.48 0.48 5.49
N THR A 155 -0.27 0.96 5.78
CA THR A 155 0.12 1.33 7.17
C THR A 155 -0.31 2.74 7.54
N TRP A 156 -0.50 3.64 6.56
CA TRP A 156 -1.11 4.95 6.80
C TRP A 156 -2.61 4.86 7.22
N MET A 157 -3.37 3.90 6.68
CA MET A 157 -4.81 3.73 6.99
C MET A 157 -5.11 3.31 8.45
N ARG A 158 -4.14 2.85 9.25
CA ARG A 158 -4.38 2.45 10.65
C ARG A 158 -4.28 3.58 11.68
N GLY A 159 -3.90 4.80 11.27
CA GLY A 159 -3.67 5.93 12.19
C GLY A 159 -4.83 6.91 12.38
N VAL A 160 -5.88 6.88 11.55
CA VAL A 160 -6.86 7.98 11.48
C VAL A 160 -8.11 7.75 12.37
N HIS A 161 -8.30 6.56 12.94
CA HIS A 161 -9.51 6.25 13.72
C HIS A 161 -9.42 6.48 15.24
N ALA A 162 -8.36 7.13 15.77
CA ALA A 162 -8.20 7.31 17.22
C ALA A 162 -8.74 8.65 17.78
N HIS A 163 -9.40 9.51 16.99
CA HIS A 163 -9.84 10.82 17.49
C HIS A 163 -11.28 11.18 17.10
N ARG A 164 -12.25 10.30 17.36
CA ARG A 164 -13.67 10.69 17.40
C ARG A 164 -14.46 9.86 18.41
N SER A 165 -14.14 10.03 19.69
CA SER A 165 -15.06 9.73 20.81
C SER A 165 -14.57 10.48 22.05
N GLY A 166 -15.18 11.62 22.36
CA GLY A 166 -14.85 12.36 23.58
C GLY A 166 -15.39 13.79 23.59
N HIS A 167 -16.62 13.90 24.12
CA HIS A 167 -17.35 15.09 24.55
C HIS A 167 -18.02 15.99 23.48
#